data_AF-A0A6G0Y3U6-F1
#
_entry.id   AF-A0A6G0Y3U6-F1
#
_cell.length_a   1.000
_cell.length_b   1.000
_cell.length_c   1.000
_cell.angle_alpha   90.00
_cell.angle_beta   90.00
_cell.angle_gamma   90.00
#
_symmetry.space_group_name_H-M   'P 1'
#
loop_
_entity.id
_entity.type
_entity.pdbx_description
1 polymer ?
#
loop_
_entity_poly.entity_id
_entity_poly.type
_entity_poly.pdbx_seq_one_letter_code
_entity_poly.pdbx_strand_id
1 'polypeptide(L)'
;IIKLQKGRKNSLEKDCSIFDHCIITNVKVFLKSIAYPYDNLNFTFAKNNFTLLYDMFTSFQESYYEKSTRNPILSPSTFLMHAPIIVIDTSN
;
A
#
# COMPACT_ATOMS: atom_id res chain seq x y z
N ILE A 1 5.44 4.40 -3.83
CA ILE A 1 4.08 3.79 -3.75
C ILE A 1 3.97 2.66 -4.76
N ILE A 2 3.42 1.51 -4.38
CA ILE A 2 3.25 0.32 -5.22
C ILE A 2 1.76 -0.07 -5.24
N LYS A 3 1.24 -0.39 -6.44
CA LYS A 3 -0.16 -0.78 -6.65
C LYS A 3 -0.21 -1.97 -7.60
N LEU A 4 -1.01 -2.99 -7.29
CA LEU A 4 -1.09 -4.20 -8.09
C LEU A 4 -2.50 -4.45 -8.62
N GLN A 5 -2.58 -5.07 -9.79
CA GLN A 5 -3.81 -5.52 -10.43
C GLN A 5 -3.59 -6.93 -11.00
N LYS A 6 -4.62 -7.76 -10.95
CA LYS A 6 -4.68 -9.10 -11.55
C LYS A 6 -5.87 -9.18 -12.52
N GLY A 7 -5.66 -9.88 -13.63
CA GLY A 7 -6.73 -10.24 -14.56
C GLY A 7 -7.47 -9.06 -15.24
N ARG A 8 -6.81 -7.91 -15.43
CA ARG A 8 -7.38 -6.75 -16.17
C ARG A 8 -6.86 -6.56 -17.59
N LYS A 9 -5.84 -7.31 -18.00
CA LYS A 9 -5.32 -7.24 -19.37
C LYS A 9 -6.43 -7.59 -20.37
N ASN A 10 -6.67 -6.71 -21.35
CA ASN A 10 -7.69 -6.87 -22.40
C ASN A 10 -9.13 -7.05 -21.89
N SER A 11 -9.45 -6.58 -20.67
CA SER A 11 -10.78 -6.73 -20.06
C SER A 11 -11.47 -5.37 -19.99
N LEU A 12 -12.32 -5.05 -20.96
CA LEU A 12 -13.05 -3.76 -21.01
C LEU A 12 -14.09 -3.59 -19.91
N GLU A 13 -14.59 -4.68 -19.32
CA GLU A 13 -15.60 -4.66 -18.25
C GLU A 13 -15.02 -4.40 -16.86
N LYS A 14 -13.69 -4.43 -16.70
CA LYS A 14 -13.04 -4.25 -15.39
C LYS A 14 -12.49 -2.84 -15.27
N ASP A 15 -12.86 -2.19 -14.17
CA ASP A 15 -12.36 -0.87 -13.84
C ASP A 15 -10.84 -0.90 -13.56
N CYS A 16 -10.08 -0.17 -14.40
CA CYS A 16 -8.63 -0.02 -14.30
C CYS A 16 -8.18 0.90 -13.17
N SER A 17 -9.10 1.60 -12.49
CA SER A 17 -8.79 2.42 -11.31
C SER A 17 -8.75 1.61 -10.01
N ILE A 18 -9.31 0.38 -10.02
CA ILE A 18 -9.36 -0.52 -8.86
C ILE A 18 -8.09 -1.36 -8.79
N PHE A 19 -7.48 -1.44 -7.61
CA PHE A 19 -6.31 -2.27 -7.32
C PHE A 19 -6.72 -3.50 -6.51
N ASP A 20 -6.02 -4.61 -6.72
CA ASP A 20 -6.37 -5.86 -6.06
C ASP A 20 -5.45 -6.19 -4.91
N HIS A 21 -6.05 -6.92 -3.99
CA HIS A 21 -5.34 -7.69 -3.01
C HIS A 21 -4.66 -8.91 -3.65
N CYS A 22 -3.37 -8.79 -3.96
CA CYS A 22 -2.57 -9.82 -4.65
C CYS A 22 -1.88 -10.83 -3.73
N ILE A 23 -2.28 -10.93 -2.46
CA ILE A 23 -1.73 -11.91 -1.50
C ILE A 23 -0.20 -11.75 -1.35
N ILE A 24 0.28 -10.51 -1.30
CA ILE A 24 1.70 -10.22 -1.10
C ILE A 24 2.05 -10.42 0.36
N THR A 25 3.15 -11.10 0.67
CA THR A 25 3.65 -11.29 2.04
C THR A 25 4.74 -10.29 2.43
N ASN A 26 5.57 -9.85 1.47
CA ASN A 26 6.68 -8.95 1.71
C ASN A 26 6.97 -8.10 0.48
N VAL A 27 7.39 -6.85 0.71
CA VAL A 27 7.86 -5.92 -0.33
C VAL A 27 9.09 -5.20 0.18
N LYS A 28 10.13 -5.10 -0.66
CA LYS A 28 11.31 -4.27 -0.39
C LYS A 28 11.68 -3.45 -1.63
N VAL A 29 12.10 -2.22 -1.40
CA VAL A 29 12.66 -1.31 -2.39
C VAL A 29 14.14 -1.15 -2.08
N PHE A 30 15.00 -1.27 -3.09
CA PHE A 30 16.44 -1.07 -2.95
C PHE A 30 16.84 0.27 -3.58
N LEU A 31 17.34 1.21 -2.77
CA LEU A 31 17.85 2.50 -3.22
C LEU A 31 19.31 2.63 -2.81
N LYS A 32 20.22 2.85 -3.77
CA LYS A 32 21.67 2.93 -3.52
C LYS A 32 22.19 1.78 -2.63
N SER A 33 21.70 0.57 -2.90
CA SER A 33 22.01 -0.65 -2.14
C SER A 33 21.46 -0.74 -0.70
N ILE A 34 20.64 0.22 -0.27
CA ILE A 34 19.91 0.18 1.00
C ILE A 34 18.50 -0.35 0.76
N ALA A 35 18.05 -1.29 1.60
CA ALA A 35 16.71 -1.89 1.52
C ALA A 35 15.70 -1.16 2.40
N TYR A 36 14.52 -0.89 1.86
CA TYR A 36 13.40 -0.23 2.54
C TYR A 36 12.11 -1.07 2.42
N PRO A 37 11.41 -1.33 3.53
CA PRO A 37 11.91 -1.24 4.90
C PRO A 37 13.07 -2.23 5.11
N TYR A 38 13.88 -1.96 6.13
CA TYR A 38 14.96 -2.85 6.54
C TYR A 38 14.41 -4.24 6.92
N ASP A 39 13.38 -4.23 7.76
CA ASP A 39 12.69 -5.43 8.21
C ASP A 39 11.67 -5.96 7.20
N ASN A 40 11.27 -7.22 7.37
CA ASN A 40 10.19 -7.82 6.59
C ASN A 40 8.83 -7.36 7.12
N LEU A 41 7.94 -6.95 6.21
CA LEU A 41 6.59 -6.50 6.53
C LEU A 41 5.66 -7.66 6.97
N ASN A 42 5.94 -8.90 6.53
CA ASN A 42 5.25 -10.12 6.92
C ASN A 42 3.72 -10.02 6.87
N PHE A 43 3.18 -9.48 5.78
CA PHE A 43 1.75 -9.43 5.50
C PHE A 43 1.16 -10.84 5.50
N THR A 44 0.57 -11.26 6.61
CA THR A 44 -0.15 -12.52 6.75
C THR A 44 -1.65 -12.24 6.74
N PHE A 45 -2.36 -12.64 5.69
CA PHE A 45 -3.81 -12.41 5.55
C PHE A 45 -4.68 -13.20 6.51
N ALA A 46 -4.06 -14.03 7.35
CA ALA A 46 -4.75 -14.92 8.26
C ALA A 46 -5.47 -14.23 9.43
N LYS A 47 -5.27 -12.92 9.66
CA LYS A 47 -6.09 -12.06 10.55
C LYS A 47 -5.55 -10.61 10.50
N ASN A 48 -6.33 -9.66 9.97
CA ASN A 48 -6.17 -8.21 10.22
C ASN A 48 -4.89 -7.46 9.74
N ASN A 49 -4.11 -7.97 8.78
CA ASN A 49 -2.90 -7.28 8.30
C ASN A 49 -3.09 -6.14 7.27
N PHE A 50 -4.33 -5.78 6.95
CA PHE A 50 -4.56 -4.53 6.18
C PHE A 50 -4.32 -3.29 7.05
N THR A 51 -4.38 -3.39 8.38
CA THR A 51 -4.16 -2.26 9.29
C THR A 51 -2.77 -1.68 9.11
N LEU A 52 -1.74 -2.50 8.91
CA LEU A 52 -0.39 -2.03 8.61
C LEU A 52 -0.33 -1.30 7.25
N LEU A 53 -0.94 -1.88 6.21
CA LEU A 53 -1.03 -1.23 4.90
C LEU A 53 -1.77 0.11 4.95
N TYR A 54 -2.86 0.16 5.70
CA TYR A 54 -3.65 1.35 5.90
C TYR A 54 -2.88 2.39 6.73
N ASP A 55 -2.17 1.98 7.78
CA ASP A 55 -1.31 2.85 8.56
C ASP A 55 -0.22 3.48 7.69
N MET A 56 0.49 2.69 6.87
CA MET A 56 1.46 3.19 5.89
C MET A 56 0.81 4.17 4.89
N PHE A 57 -0.40 3.86 4.42
CA PHE A 57 -1.18 4.74 3.55
C PHE A 57 -1.64 6.04 4.23
N THR A 58 -1.94 6.04 5.52
CA THR A 58 -2.39 7.26 6.21
C THR A 58 -1.21 8.12 6.66
N SER A 59 -0.09 7.49 7.00
CA SER A 59 1.12 8.14 7.53
C SER A 59 1.94 8.83 6.45
N PHE A 60 1.93 8.35 5.20
CA PHE A 60 2.77 8.96 4.14
C PHE A 60 2.42 10.42 3.90
N GLN A 61 1.18 10.84 4.14
CA GLN A 61 0.80 12.23 3.97
C GLN A 61 1.45 13.14 5.01
N GLU A 62 1.71 12.63 6.22
CA GLU A 62 2.42 13.36 7.26
C GLU A 62 3.87 13.59 6.85
N SER A 63 4.58 12.54 6.39
CA SER A 63 5.98 12.65 5.97
C SER A 63 6.16 13.42 4.66
N TYR A 64 5.28 13.23 3.68
CA TYR A 64 5.44 13.84 2.35
C TYR A 64 4.92 15.27 2.24
N TYR A 65 3.82 15.62 2.94
CA TYR A 65 3.22 16.96 2.89
C TYR A 65 3.48 17.79 4.14
N GLU A 66 4.32 17.32 5.08
CA GLU A 66 4.63 17.98 6.34
C GLU A 66 3.37 18.36 7.15
N LYS A 67 2.34 17.53 7.07
CA LYS A 67 1.07 17.77 7.77
C LYS A 67 1.16 17.29 9.21
N SER A 68 0.65 18.10 10.12
CA SER A 68 0.57 17.76 11.55
C SER A 68 -0.51 16.74 11.89
N THR A 69 -1.39 16.40 10.94
CA THR A 69 -2.48 15.44 11.15
C THR A 69 -2.69 14.53 9.95
N ARG A 70 -2.97 13.25 10.22
CA ARG A 70 -3.45 12.30 9.21
C ARG A 70 -4.84 12.70 8.73
N ASN A 71 -4.98 12.86 7.41
CA ASN A 71 -6.28 13.10 6.79
C ASN A 71 -6.50 12.13 5.61
N PRO A 72 -6.75 10.84 5.89
CA PRO A 72 -6.87 9.83 4.86
C PRO A 72 -8.11 10.06 4.00
N ILE A 73 -7.92 10.00 2.68
CA ILE A 73 -8.98 10.22 1.69
C ILE A 73 -9.94 9.02 1.60
N LEU A 74 -9.47 7.83 2.00
CA LEU A 74 -10.24 6.59 1.94
C LEU A 74 -10.45 6.05 3.35
N SER A 75 -11.66 5.57 3.65
CA SER A 75 -11.89 4.79 4.86
C SER A 75 -11.14 3.45 4.79
N PRO A 76 -10.88 2.78 5.94
CA PRO A 76 -10.18 1.50 5.93
C PRO A 76 -10.85 0.43 5.06
N SER A 77 -12.19 0.37 5.05
CA SER A 77 -12.96 -0.56 4.21
C SER A 77 -12.86 -0.23 2.72
N THR A 78 -12.93 1.05 2.36
CA THR A 78 -12.83 1.50 0.95
C THR A 78 -11.42 1.28 0.41
N PHE A 79 -10.41 1.56 1.24
CA PHE A 79 -9.01 1.25 0.93
C PHE A 79 -8.83 -0.24 0.64
N LEU A 80 -9.31 -1.11 1.52
CA LEU A 80 -9.15 -2.56 1.34
C LEU A 80 -9.84 -3.07 0.05
N MET A 81 -11.01 -2.51 -0.28
CA MET A 81 -11.81 -2.94 -1.43
C MET A 81 -11.26 -2.43 -2.76
N HIS A 82 -10.79 -1.18 -2.82
CA HIS A 82 -10.49 -0.51 -4.09
C HIS A 82 -9.02 -0.15 -4.29
N ALA A 83 -8.28 0.03 -3.21
CA ALA A 83 -6.92 0.57 -3.26
C ALA A 83 -6.01 0.00 -2.17
N PRO A 84 -5.81 -1.33 -2.08
CA PRO A 84 -4.83 -1.93 -1.16
C PRO A 84 -3.41 -1.63 -1.65
N ILE A 85 -3.00 -0.38 -1.54
CA ILE A 85 -1.72 0.14 -2.01
C ILE A 85 -0.66 0.03 -0.92
N ILE A 86 0.58 -0.18 -1.35
CA ILE A 86 1.71 -0.34 -0.46
C ILE A 86 2.54 0.94 -0.53
N VAL A 87 2.69 1.62 0.59
CA VAL A 87 3.52 2.82 0.69
C VAL A 87 4.78 2.50 1.46
N ILE A 88 5.90 2.41 0.76
CA ILE A 88 7.21 2.26 1.39
C ILE A 88 7.76 3.67 1.55
N ASP A 89 7.91 4.10 2.80
CA ASP A 89 8.60 5.34 3.10
C ASP A 89 10.11 5.15 2.90
N THR A 90 10.71 6.08 2.16
CA THR A 90 12.14 6.13 1.88
C THR A 90 12.72 7.51 2.15
N SER A 91 11.96 8.41 2.80
CA SER A 91 12.54 9.64 3.33
C SER A 91 13.55 9.30 4.43
N ASN A 92 14.67 10.01 4.42
CA ASN A 92 15.70 9.89 5.45
C ASN A 92 15.34 10.70 6.69
#